data_AF-A0A511YRG6-F1
#
_entry.id   AF-A0A511YRG6-F1
#
_cell.length_a   1.000
_cell.length_b   1.000
_cell.length_c   1.000
_cell.angle_alpha   90.00
_cell.angle_beta   90.00
_cell.angle_gamma   90.00
#
_symmetry.space_group_name_H-M   'P 1'
#
loop_
_entity.id
_entity.type
_entity.pdbx_description
1 polymer ?
#
loop_
_entity_poly.entity_id
_entity_poly.type
_entity_poly.pdbx_seq_one_letter_code
_entity_poly.pdbx_strand_id
1 'polypeptide(L)'
;MLLLIFSCNKENKAYGTNDVNKDQRIRESVKTLKGNYCFMKTEDRDTTYVHLMISGSNVNGEMTWQPWEKDGAQGTLSGKLVSAHEMELLYDYTIEGSKQTEAKFMKIEGNKLYILTGELTDPENNGHLKYKNILKAVYSEVLTPTTCR
;
A
#
# COMPACT_ATOMS: atom_id res chain seq x y z
N MET A 1 -0.69 66.13 -13.01
CA MET A 1 -2.14 65.91 -12.88
C MET A 1 -2.43 64.46 -13.24
N LEU A 2 -2.95 63.57 -12.42
CA LEU A 2 -3.13 63.44 -10.97
C LEU A 2 -3.47 61.94 -10.86
N LEU A 3 -2.68 61.13 -10.14
CA LEU A 3 -3.05 59.73 -9.85
C LEU A 3 -4.28 59.74 -8.93
N LEU A 4 -5.33 58.99 -9.30
CA LEU A 4 -6.47 58.73 -8.43
C LEU A 4 -6.39 57.29 -7.90
N ILE A 5 -6.05 57.21 -6.63
CA ILE A 5 -6.11 56.07 -5.72
C ILE A 5 -7.57 55.77 -5.37
N PHE A 6 -8.02 54.52 -5.53
CA PHE A 6 -9.27 54.06 -4.94
C PHE A 6 -9.01 53.32 -3.64
N SER A 7 -9.71 53.79 -2.60
CA SER A 7 -9.59 53.46 -1.19
C SER A 7 -10.13 52.07 -0.85
N CYS A 8 -9.57 51.48 0.22
CA CYS A 8 -9.96 50.22 0.83
C CYS A 8 -10.98 50.49 1.95
N ASN A 9 -12.18 49.90 1.89
CA ASN A 9 -13.14 49.91 2.99
C ASN A 9 -13.01 48.63 3.81
N LYS A 10 -12.54 48.78 5.06
CA LYS A 10 -12.75 47.81 6.14
C LYS A 10 -14.07 48.14 6.81
N GLU A 11 -14.97 47.17 6.86
CA GLU A 11 -16.04 47.15 7.85
C GLU A 11 -15.81 45.97 8.81
N ASN A 12 -15.68 46.30 10.10
CA ASN A 12 -15.79 45.35 11.20
C ASN A 12 -17.16 45.57 11.85
N LYS A 13 -17.95 44.49 12.01
CA LYS A 13 -19.07 44.44 12.95
C LYS A 13 -18.86 43.27 13.90
N ALA A 14 -19.09 43.53 15.19
CA ALA A 14 -18.95 42.57 16.28
C ALA A 14 -20.33 42.10 16.79
N TYR A 15 -20.40 40.79 17.05
CA TYR A 15 -21.00 40.07 18.18
C TYR A 15 -22.46 39.56 18.20
N GLY A 16 -22.57 38.26 18.56
CA GLY A 16 -23.73 37.51 19.10
C GLY A 16 -24.66 36.93 18.03
N THR A 17 -25.06 35.66 17.98
CA THR A 17 -25.15 34.56 18.97
C THR A 17 -25.40 33.25 18.21
N ASN A 18 -24.93 32.13 18.78
CA ASN A 18 -25.35 30.72 18.59
C ASN A 18 -26.06 30.34 17.27
N ASP A 19 -25.36 29.57 16.43
CA ASP A 19 -26.03 28.45 15.77
C ASP A 19 -25.08 27.25 15.62
N VAL A 20 -25.64 26.09 15.91
CA VAL A 20 -24.98 24.82 16.13
C VAL A 20 -24.87 24.09 14.79
N ASN A 21 -23.65 23.66 14.47
CA ASN A 21 -23.32 22.45 13.70
C ASN A 21 -23.88 22.29 12.27
N LYS A 22 -23.03 22.49 11.25
CA LYS A 22 -22.86 21.49 10.17
C LYS A 22 -21.56 21.65 9.38
N ASP A 23 -20.42 21.51 10.04
CA ASP A 23 -19.21 21.06 9.32
C ASP A 23 -18.45 20.03 10.14
N GLN A 24 -19.19 18.98 10.49
CA GLN A 24 -18.60 17.71 10.85
C GLN A 24 -18.44 16.90 9.55
N ARG A 25 -17.63 17.42 8.60
CA ARG A 25 -16.92 16.51 7.70
C ARG A 25 -16.00 15.70 8.59
N ILE A 26 -16.43 14.47 8.83
CA ILE A 26 -15.71 13.40 9.49
C ILE A 26 -14.26 13.47 9.02
N ARG A 27 -13.37 14.00 9.87
CA ARG A 27 -11.99 13.55 9.88
C ARG A 27 -12.10 12.09 10.25
N GLU A 28 -12.18 11.22 9.26
CA GLU A 28 -11.88 9.82 9.47
C GLU A 28 -10.50 9.85 10.11
N SER A 29 -10.45 9.58 11.41
CA SER A 29 -9.19 9.35 12.10
C SER A 29 -8.50 8.30 11.23
N VAL A 30 -7.44 8.68 10.54
CA VAL A 30 -6.69 7.78 9.66
C VAL A 30 -6.27 6.63 10.56
N LYS A 31 -7.03 5.54 10.49
CA LYS A 31 -6.84 4.41 11.38
C LYS A 31 -5.59 3.74 10.86
N THR A 32 -4.47 4.01 11.52
CA THR A 32 -3.20 3.36 11.21
C THR A 32 -3.43 1.85 11.17
N LEU A 33 -3.06 1.22 10.05
CA LEU A 33 -3.11 -0.22 9.89
C LEU A 33 -2.38 -0.90 11.04
N LYS A 34 -3.03 -1.89 11.65
CA LYS A 34 -2.44 -2.74 12.69
C LYS A 34 -3.14 -4.09 12.73
N GLY A 35 -2.43 -5.13 13.15
CA GLY A 35 -2.95 -6.48 13.30
C GLY A 35 -2.60 -7.42 12.16
N ASN A 36 -3.38 -8.49 12.03
CA ASN A 36 -3.19 -9.58 11.08
C ASN A 36 -4.16 -9.44 9.91
N TYR A 37 -3.65 -9.53 8.68
CA TYR A 37 -4.45 -9.47 7.46
C TYR A 37 -4.05 -10.60 6.54
N CYS A 38 -5.04 -11.32 6.00
CA CYS A 38 -4.81 -12.42 5.09
C CYS A 38 -5.62 -12.21 3.82
N PHE A 39 -4.96 -12.35 2.68
CA PHE A 39 -5.54 -12.13 1.38
C PHE A 39 -5.22 -13.30 0.45
N MET A 40 -6.13 -13.56 -0.48
CA MET A 40 -5.96 -14.57 -1.51
C MET A 40 -6.51 -14.09 -2.85
N LYS A 41 -5.82 -14.49 -3.91
CA LYS A 41 -6.30 -14.45 -5.28
C LYS A 41 -6.20 -15.86 -5.85
N THR A 42 -7.25 -16.29 -6.54
CA THR A 42 -7.23 -17.49 -7.37
C THR A 42 -7.51 -17.04 -8.80
N GLU A 43 -6.60 -17.34 -9.70
CA GLU A 43 -6.76 -17.11 -11.14
C GLU A 43 -6.65 -18.47 -11.82
N ASP A 44 -7.75 -18.94 -12.41
CA ASP A 44 -7.95 -20.31 -12.82
C ASP A 44 -7.70 -21.32 -11.68
N ARG A 45 -6.49 -21.89 -11.62
CA ARG A 45 -6.05 -22.83 -10.58
C ARG A 45 -4.81 -22.36 -9.83
N ASP A 46 -4.22 -21.25 -10.25
CA ASP A 46 -3.07 -20.66 -9.60
C ASP A 46 -3.55 -19.84 -8.40
N THR A 47 -2.82 -19.93 -7.30
CA THR A 47 -3.18 -19.22 -6.07
C THR A 47 -2.05 -18.33 -5.59
N THR A 48 -2.40 -17.11 -5.21
CA THR A 48 -1.52 -16.21 -4.47
C THR A 48 -2.12 -15.99 -3.09
N TYR A 49 -1.39 -16.31 -2.04
CA TYR A 49 -1.75 -16.05 -0.65
C TYR A 49 -0.76 -15.05 -0.04
N VAL A 50 -1.27 -14.09 0.72
CA VAL A 50 -0.46 -13.12 1.46
C VAL A 50 -0.99 -13.00 2.89
N HIS A 51 -0.12 -13.21 3.87
CA HIS A 51 -0.37 -12.89 5.28
C HIS A 51 0.53 -11.73 5.70
N LEU A 52 -0.07 -10.70 6.30
CA LEU A 52 0.62 -9.52 6.82
C LEU A 52 0.36 -9.37 8.32
N MET A 53 1.44 -9.12 9.06
CA MET A 53 1.49 -8.77 10.48
C MET A 53 2.00 -7.34 10.60
N ILE A 54 1.12 -6.42 10.99
CA ILE A 54 1.42 -4.99 11.07
C ILE A 54 1.42 -4.54 12.53
N SER A 55 2.57 -4.03 12.99
CA SER A 55 2.75 -3.51 14.36
C SER A 55 3.56 -2.21 14.32
N GLY A 56 2.90 -1.10 14.66
CA GLY A 56 3.49 0.23 14.48
C GLY A 56 3.79 0.49 13.00
N SER A 57 5.02 0.86 12.68
CA SER A 57 5.49 1.01 11.29
C SER A 57 6.00 -0.29 10.68
N ASN A 58 6.23 -1.34 11.47
CA ASN A 58 6.84 -2.58 11.00
C ASN A 58 5.80 -3.48 10.34
N VAL A 59 6.17 -4.06 9.21
CA VAL A 59 5.36 -5.03 8.48
C VAL A 59 6.20 -6.29 8.28
N ASN A 60 5.69 -7.42 8.80
CA ASN A 60 6.22 -8.75 8.53
C ASN A 60 5.13 -9.59 7.88
N GLY A 61 5.48 -10.71 7.26
CA GLY A 61 4.47 -11.55 6.65
C GLY A 61 5.03 -12.72 5.88
N GLU A 62 4.14 -13.37 5.16
CA GLU A 62 4.44 -14.48 4.26
C GLU A 62 3.68 -14.28 2.96
N MET A 63 4.29 -14.70 1.86
CA MET A 63 3.65 -14.74 0.56
C MET A 63 3.98 -16.06 -0.13
N THR A 64 2.93 -16.67 -0.68
CA THR A 64 3.01 -17.91 -1.45
C THR A 64 2.30 -17.69 -2.76
N TRP A 65 3.01 -17.94 -3.86
CA TRP A 65 2.41 -18.13 -5.17
C TRP A 65 2.54 -19.60 -5.54
N GLN A 66 1.41 -20.29 -5.67
CA GLN A 66 1.32 -21.70 -5.99
C GLN A 66 0.60 -21.87 -7.33
N PRO A 67 1.36 -22.08 -8.43
CA PRO A 67 0.77 -22.48 -9.70
C PRO A 67 0.30 -23.95 -9.65
N TRP A 68 -0.66 -24.31 -10.49
CA TRP A 68 -1.24 -25.67 -10.48
C TRP A 68 -0.30 -26.75 -11.01
N GLU A 69 0.45 -26.45 -12.07
CA GLU A 69 1.26 -27.44 -12.82
C GLU A 69 2.77 -27.21 -12.71
N LYS A 70 3.19 -26.25 -11.89
CA LYS A 70 4.60 -25.83 -11.75
C LYS A 70 5.00 -25.71 -10.29
N ASP A 71 6.30 -25.52 -10.07
CA ASP A 71 6.81 -25.17 -8.76
C ASP A 71 6.48 -23.71 -8.43
N GLY A 72 6.01 -23.49 -7.21
CA GLY A 72 5.64 -22.18 -6.72
C GLY A 72 6.81 -21.38 -6.12
N ALA A 73 6.49 -20.15 -5.74
CA ALA A 73 7.33 -19.32 -4.90
C ALA A 73 6.74 -19.26 -3.49
N GLN A 74 7.56 -19.47 -2.47
CA GLN A 74 7.18 -19.25 -1.08
C GLN A 74 8.29 -18.51 -0.34
N GLY A 75 7.90 -17.57 0.52
CA GLY A 75 8.84 -16.74 1.23
C GLY A 75 8.24 -15.82 2.27
N THR A 76 9.10 -15.01 2.88
CA THR A 76 8.75 -14.04 3.91
C THR A 76 8.73 -12.63 3.36
N LEU A 77 7.83 -11.81 3.89
CA LEU A 77 7.76 -10.38 3.65
C LEU A 77 8.32 -9.65 4.86
N SER A 78 9.20 -8.67 4.65
CA SER A 78 9.70 -7.79 5.70
C SER A 78 9.83 -6.35 5.21
N GLY A 79 9.43 -5.38 6.02
CA GLY A 79 9.53 -3.97 5.65
C GLY A 79 8.72 -3.06 6.55
N LYS A 80 8.17 -1.99 5.95
CA LYS A 80 7.55 -0.91 6.71
C LYS A 80 6.36 -0.29 5.99
N LEU A 81 5.47 0.30 6.79
CA LEU A 81 4.49 1.27 6.29
C LEU A 81 5.21 2.53 5.82
N VAL A 82 4.91 2.96 4.60
CA VAL A 82 5.39 4.23 4.01
C VAL A 82 4.30 5.31 4.02
N SER A 83 3.03 4.89 4.14
CA SER A 83 1.90 5.75 4.41
C SER A 83 0.90 5.00 5.31
N ALA A 84 -0.28 5.57 5.56
CA ALA A 84 -1.29 4.92 6.41
C ALA A 84 -1.75 3.55 5.90
N HIS A 85 -1.66 3.34 4.58
CA HIS A 85 -2.21 2.18 3.89
C HIS A 85 -1.25 1.50 2.92
N GLU A 86 -0.08 2.10 2.67
CA GLU A 86 0.92 1.58 1.74
C GLU A 86 2.16 1.10 2.48
N MET A 87 2.73 0.04 1.96
CA MET A 87 3.90 -0.62 2.53
C MET A 87 4.94 -0.90 1.45
N GLU A 88 6.20 -0.72 1.82
CA GLU A 88 7.38 -1.09 1.06
C GLU A 88 8.01 -2.30 1.75
N LEU A 89 8.12 -3.40 1.03
CA LEU A 89 8.53 -4.71 1.55
C LEU A 89 9.64 -5.30 0.69
N LEU A 90 10.45 -6.15 1.31
CA LEU A 90 11.28 -7.14 0.64
C LEU A 90 10.60 -8.50 0.78
N TYR A 91 10.46 -9.19 -0.35
CA TYR A 91 10.00 -10.57 -0.43
C TYR A 91 11.21 -11.48 -0.63
N ASP A 92 11.60 -12.19 0.41
CA ASP A 92 12.67 -13.19 0.36
C ASP A 92 12.05 -14.56 0.15
N TYR A 93 12.26 -15.17 -1.02
CA TYR A 93 11.55 -16.37 -1.44
C TYR A 93 12.44 -17.40 -2.11
N THR A 94 11.94 -18.62 -2.16
CA THR A 94 12.54 -19.71 -2.92
C THR A 94 11.60 -20.11 -4.06
N ILE A 95 12.16 -20.24 -5.26
CA ILE A 95 11.49 -20.78 -6.44
C ILE A 95 12.45 -21.76 -7.12
N GLU A 96 11.99 -22.98 -7.41
CA GLU A 96 12.81 -24.04 -8.02
C GLU A 96 14.16 -24.26 -7.27
N GLY A 97 14.14 -24.15 -5.95
CA GLY A 97 15.33 -24.30 -5.10
C GLY A 97 16.30 -23.11 -5.09
N SER A 98 16.03 -22.07 -5.89
CA SER A 98 16.83 -20.84 -5.95
C SER A 98 16.25 -19.77 -5.03
N LYS A 99 17.11 -19.15 -4.21
CA LYS A 99 16.73 -18.02 -3.37
C LYS A 99 16.77 -16.73 -4.17
N GLN A 100 15.75 -15.90 -3.99
CA GLN A 100 15.60 -14.61 -4.62
C GLN A 100 15.07 -13.62 -3.57
N THR A 101 15.36 -12.34 -3.78
CA THR A 101 14.72 -11.25 -3.03
C THR A 101 14.09 -10.28 -4.02
N GLU A 102 12.86 -9.85 -3.78
CA GLU A 102 12.18 -8.88 -4.64
C GLU A 102 11.59 -7.73 -3.83
N ALA A 103 11.78 -6.49 -4.31
CA ALA A 103 11.06 -5.35 -3.78
C ALA A 103 9.56 -5.45 -4.13
N LYS A 104 8.69 -5.33 -3.12
CA LYS A 104 7.23 -5.28 -3.27
C LYS A 104 6.68 -3.99 -2.70
N PHE A 105 5.80 -3.33 -3.46
CA PHE A 105 4.93 -2.28 -2.93
C PHE A 105 3.51 -2.79 -2.85
N MET A 106 2.91 -2.69 -1.68
CA MET A 106 1.53 -3.14 -1.47
C MET A 106 0.69 -2.04 -0.82
N LYS A 107 -0.62 -2.10 -1.04
CA LYS A 107 -1.58 -1.16 -0.47
C LYS A 107 -2.82 -1.90 0.01
N ILE A 108 -3.25 -1.65 1.25
CA ILE A 108 -4.56 -2.11 1.72
C ILE A 108 -5.55 -0.97 1.55
N GLU A 109 -6.52 -1.14 0.66
CA GLU A 109 -7.58 -0.16 0.43
C GLU A 109 -8.95 -0.83 0.54
N GLY A 110 -9.80 -0.30 1.43
CA GLY A 110 -11.02 -0.98 1.85
C GLY A 110 -10.69 -2.31 2.53
N ASN A 111 -11.15 -3.41 1.93
CA ASN A 111 -10.82 -4.77 2.37
C ASN A 111 -9.94 -5.52 1.38
N LYS A 112 -9.32 -4.86 0.39
CA LYS A 112 -8.48 -5.55 -0.62
C LYS A 112 -7.02 -5.22 -0.42
N LEU A 113 -6.17 -6.15 -0.84
CA LEU A 113 -4.74 -5.92 -0.99
C LEU A 113 -4.44 -5.69 -2.46
N TYR A 114 -3.75 -4.60 -2.76
CA TYR A 114 -3.25 -4.27 -4.08
C TYR A 114 -1.74 -4.43 -4.05
N ILE A 115 -1.17 -5.12 -5.03
CA ILE A 115 0.27 -5.31 -5.20
C ILE A 115 0.69 -4.58 -6.48
N LEU A 116 1.76 -3.79 -6.38
CA LEU A 116 2.33 -3.06 -7.49
C LEU A 116 3.07 -4.05 -8.42
N THR A 117 2.68 -4.10 -9.69
CA THR A 117 3.31 -4.92 -10.72
C THR A 117 4.06 -4.02 -11.70
N GLY A 118 5.25 -4.44 -12.11
CA GLY A 118 6.07 -3.71 -13.07
C GLY A 118 7.26 -4.54 -13.53
N GLU A 119 8.00 -4.01 -14.51
CA GLU A 119 9.24 -4.66 -14.96
C GLU A 119 10.30 -4.63 -13.86
N LEU A 120 10.86 -5.80 -13.54
CA LEU A 120 11.93 -5.98 -12.58
C LEU A 120 13.28 -6.10 -13.28
N THR A 121 14.35 -5.78 -12.56
CA THR A 121 15.74 -5.94 -13.00
C THR A 121 16.59 -6.43 -11.84
N ASP A 122 17.62 -7.22 -12.16
CA ASP A 122 18.70 -7.60 -11.24
C ASP A 122 19.97 -6.84 -11.66
N PRO A 123 20.18 -5.60 -11.19
CA PRO A 123 21.30 -4.78 -11.66
C PRO A 123 22.67 -5.32 -11.24
N GLU A 124 22.70 -6.16 -10.19
CA GLU A 124 23.92 -6.65 -9.54
C GLU A 124 24.17 -8.14 -9.81
N ASN A 125 23.26 -8.82 -10.51
CA ASN A 125 23.27 -10.27 -10.77
C ASN A 125 23.41 -11.10 -9.47
N ASN A 126 22.73 -10.68 -8.41
CA ASN A 126 22.78 -11.31 -7.10
C ASN A 126 21.43 -11.84 -6.62
N GLY A 127 20.40 -11.84 -7.48
CA GLY A 127 19.05 -12.26 -7.15
C GLY A 127 18.25 -11.23 -6.36
N HIS A 128 18.73 -9.98 -6.25
CA HIS A 128 17.99 -8.88 -5.63
C HIS A 128 17.24 -8.06 -6.69
N LEU A 129 16.02 -8.49 -6.98
CA LEU A 129 15.13 -7.89 -7.97
C LEU A 129 14.58 -6.54 -7.47
N LYS A 130 14.76 -5.51 -8.30
CA LYS A 130 14.26 -4.15 -8.09
C LYS A 130 13.39 -3.73 -9.27
N TYR A 131 12.41 -2.85 -9.07
CA TYR A 131 11.67 -2.26 -10.18
C TYR A 131 12.60 -1.45 -11.08
N LYS A 132 12.61 -1.78 -12.37
CA LYS A 132 13.37 -1.02 -13.37
C LYS A 132 12.89 0.42 -13.49
N ASN A 133 11.57 0.62 -13.37
CA ASN A 133 10.96 1.94 -13.30
C ASN A 133 9.67 1.89 -12.46
N ILE A 134 9.77 2.30 -11.20
CA ILE A 134 8.63 2.30 -10.27
C ILE A 134 7.49 3.24 -10.71
N LEU A 135 7.79 4.32 -11.44
CA LEU A 135 6.77 5.27 -11.92
C LEU A 135 5.93 4.71 -13.06
N LYS A 136 6.40 3.63 -13.72
CA LYS A 136 5.64 2.89 -14.74
C LYS A 136 4.92 1.66 -14.18
N ALA A 137 5.21 1.28 -12.94
CA ALA A 137 4.56 0.16 -12.28
C ALA A 137 3.14 0.56 -11.83
N VAL A 138 2.23 -0.41 -11.80
CA VAL A 138 0.80 -0.20 -11.55
C VAL A 138 0.26 -1.20 -10.54
N TYR A 139 -0.69 -0.77 -9.71
CA TYR A 139 -1.39 -1.65 -8.78
C TYR A 139 -2.42 -2.51 -9.53
N SER A 140 -1.94 -3.53 -10.26
CA SER A 140 -2.78 -4.40 -11.10
C SER A 140 -3.10 -5.75 -10.46
N GLU A 141 -2.29 -6.22 -9.52
CA GLU A 141 -2.59 -7.45 -8.80
C GLU A 141 -3.44 -7.14 -7.56
N VAL A 142 -4.60 -7.78 -7.46
CA VAL A 142 -5.59 -7.51 -6.42
C VAL A 142 -6.01 -8.80 -5.74
N LEU A 143 -5.82 -8.88 -4.43
CA LEU A 143 -6.23 -10.02 -3.61
C LEU A 143 -7.40 -9.62 -2.70
N THR A 144 -8.24 -10.60 -2.39
CA THR A 144 -9.44 -10.46 -1.55
C THR A 144 -9.21 -11.04 -0.15
N PRO A 145 -9.93 -10.59 0.89
CA PRO A 145 -9.79 -11.16 2.24
C PRO A 145 -10.01 -12.66 2.25
N THR A 146 -9.21 -13.34 3.06
CA THR A 146 -9.39 -14.75 3.39
C THR A 146 -9.10 -14.98 4.87
N THR A 147 -9.36 -16.19 5.35
CA THR A 147 -8.97 -16.61 6.69
C THR A 147 -7.45 -16.83 6.73
N CYS A 148 -6.80 -16.33 7.77
CA CYS A 148 -5.40 -16.64 8.04
C CYS A 148 -5.23 -18.13 8.35
N ARG A 149 -4.19 -18.74 7.80
CA ARG A 149 -3.87 -20.18 7.94
C ARG A 149 -2.57 -20.36 8.70
#